data_AF-A0A950Q5Z8-F1
#
_entry.id   AF-A0A950Q5Z8-F1
#
_cell.length_a   1.000
_cell.length_b   1.000
_cell.length_c   1.000
_cell.angle_alpha   90.00
_cell.angle_beta   90.00
_cell.angle_gamma   90.00
#
_symmetry.space_group_name_H-M   'P 1'
#
loop_
_entity.id
_entity.type
_entity.pdbx_description
1 polymer ?
#
loop_
_entity_poly.entity_id
_entity_poly.type
_entity_poly.pdbx_seq_one_letter_code
_entity_poly.pdbx_strand_id
1 'polypeptide(L)'
;MLRVSEIRLPLDHSADALKSAVAKKLRISPKELVRFAVFKRGVDSRKRANIVYVYIVDAEVGDDTAVLAHVGRDPHVTRSPDLEYRFLAQAPKRTFKRPVVIGAGPCGLFAALILAQSGFRPIILERGKVVRERTKDTWGLWRKSVLDPESNVQFGEGGAGTFSDGKLYSQIKDPRHLGRKVLTEFVKAGAPAEILTEAHPHIGT
;
A
#
# COMPACT_ATOMS: atom_id res chain seq x y z
N MET A 1 -9.47 7.46 -16.59
CA MET A 1 -10.11 6.68 -15.51
C MET A 1 -10.74 7.63 -14.51
N LEU A 2 -11.92 7.27 -14.04
CA LEU A 2 -12.70 7.98 -13.05
C LEU A 2 -12.61 7.27 -11.70
N ARG A 3 -12.33 8.01 -10.63
CA ARG A 3 -12.41 7.53 -9.26
C ARG A 3 -13.82 7.71 -8.73
N VAL A 4 -14.43 6.59 -8.37
CA VAL A 4 -15.78 6.53 -7.81
C VAL A 4 -15.69 6.08 -6.36
N SER A 5 -16.15 6.91 -5.44
CA SER A 5 -16.11 6.67 -3.99
C SER A 5 -17.50 6.48 -3.38
N GLU A 6 -17.54 6.07 -2.11
CA GLU A 6 -18.77 5.83 -1.34
C GLU A 6 -19.73 4.82 -1.98
N ILE A 7 -19.19 3.81 -2.68
CA ILE A 7 -19.99 2.68 -3.16
C ILE A 7 -20.21 1.72 -1.99
N ARG A 8 -21.44 1.66 -1.49
CA ARG A 8 -21.83 0.80 -0.35
C ARG A 8 -22.49 -0.48 -0.83
N LEU A 9 -22.05 -1.62 -0.30
CA LEU A 9 -22.65 -2.92 -0.58
C LEU A 9 -22.74 -3.80 0.68
N PRO A 10 -23.78 -4.65 0.81
CA PRO A 10 -23.87 -5.67 1.88
C PRO A 10 -22.66 -6.62 1.89
N LEU A 11 -22.35 -7.24 3.03
CA LEU A 11 -21.20 -8.15 3.13
C LEU A 11 -21.31 -9.40 2.24
N ASP A 12 -22.54 -9.83 1.95
CA ASP A 12 -22.89 -11.00 1.15
C ASP A 12 -23.26 -10.65 -0.31
N HIS A 13 -22.87 -9.45 -0.78
CA HIS A 13 -23.16 -9.04 -2.15
C HIS A 13 -22.54 -9.99 -3.19
N SER A 14 -23.23 -10.21 -4.31
CA SER A 14 -22.67 -10.98 -5.42
C SER A 14 -21.49 -10.26 -6.08
N ALA A 15 -20.62 -10.99 -6.79
CA ALA A 15 -19.49 -10.41 -7.51
C ALA A 15 -19.93 -9.32 -8.51
N ASP A 16 -21.08 -9.52 -9.18
CA ASP A 16 -21.62 -8.58 -10.17
C ASP A 16 -22.25 -7.32 -9.57
N ALA A 17 -22.58 -7.34 -8.27
CA ALA A 17 -23.20 -6.20 -7.59
C ALA A 17 -22.31 -4.96 -7.61
N LEU A 18 -20.98 -5.14 -7.48
CA LEU A 18 -20.03 -4.03 -7.55
C LEU A 18 -19.99 -3.39 -8.94
N LYS A 19 -19.90 -4.21 -10.01
CA LYS A 19 -19.94 -3.71 -11.39
C LYS A 19 -21.21 -2.90 -11.65
N SER A 20 -22.35 -3.43 -11.22
CA SER A 20 -23.66 -2.79 -11.36
C SER A 20 -23.75 -1.49 -10.58
N ALA A 21 -23.24 -1.46 -9.35
CA ALA A 21 -23.21 -0.26 -8.51
C ALA A 21 -22.32 0.84 -9.10
N VAL A 22 -21.17 0.48 -9.69
CA VAL A 22 -20.27 1.41 -10.39
C VAL A 22 -20.97 2.03 -11.59
N ALA A 23 -21.53 1.22 -12.48
CA ALA A 23 -22.24 1.71 -13.67
C ALA A 23 -23.43 2.61 -13.29
N LYS A 24 -24.21 2.23 -12.27
CA LYS A 24 -25.31 3.03 -11.74
C LYS A 24 -24.84 4.38 -11.18
N LYS A 25 -23.75 4.39 -10.41
CA LYS A 25 -23.18 5.62 -9.82
C LYS A 25 -22.65 6.57 -10.90
N LEU A 26 -22.07 6.01 -11.96
CA LEU A 26 -21.62 6.75 -13.15
C LEU A 26 -22.75 7.13 -14.11
N ARG A 27 -23.99 6.63 -13.89
CA ARG A 27 -25.16 6.83 -14.76
C ARG A 27 -24.91 6.42 -16.22
N ILE A 28 -24.18 5.31 -16.41
CA ILE A 28 -23.86 4.75 -17.72
C ILE A 28 -24.48 3.36 -17.91
N SER A 29 -24.59 2.93 -19.15
CA SER A 29 -24.85 1.54 -19.50
C SER A 29 -23.69 0.64 -19.05
N PRO A 30 -23.94 -0.60 -18.60
CA PRO A 30 -22.88 -1.57 -18.31
C PRO A 30 -21.92 -1.83 -19.48
N LYS A 31 -22.31 -1.54 -20.73
CA LYS A 31 -21.46 -1.66 -21.93
C LYS A 31 -20.42 -0.54 -22.06
N GLU A 32 -20.68 0.62 -21.47
CA GLU A 32 -19.77 1.77 -21.50
C GLU A 32 -18.66 1.66 -20.44
N LEU A 33 -18.84 0.77 -19.46
CA LEU A 33 -17.83 0.42 -18.47
C LEU A 33 -16.86 -0.61 -19.05
N VAL A 34 -15.71 -0.15 -19.52
CA VAL A 34 -14.66 -0.97 -20.14
C VAL A 34 -14.06 -1.92 -19.12
N ARG A 35 -13.62 -1.38 -17.98
CA ARG A 35 -13.14 -2.15 -16.82
C ARG A 35 -13.16 -1.29 -15.56
N PHE A 36 -13.00 -1.91 -14.40
CA PHE A 36 -12.75 -1.20 -13.16
C PHE A 36 -11.79 -1.99 -12.29
N ALA A 37 -11.12 -1.30 -11.37
CA ALA A 37 -10.28 -1.89 -10.34
C ALA A 37 -10.67 -1.31 -8.98
N VAL A 38 -10.67 -2.15 -7.94
CA VAL A 38 -10.83 -1.67 -6.57
C VAL A 38 -9.58 -0.87 -6.20
N PHE A 39 -9.77 0.39 -5.86
CA PHE A 39 -8.72 1.25 -5.32
C PHE A 39 -8.63 1.11 -3.80
N LYS A 40 -9.78 1.05 -3.12
CA LYS A 40 -9.88 0.85 -1.68
C LYS A 40 -11.17 0.11 -1.31
N ARG A 41 -11.10 -0.82 -0.37
CA ARG A 41 -12.23 -1.51 0.27
C ARG A 41 -12.10 -1.32 1.78
N GLY A 42 -13.13 -0.74 2.40
CA GLY A 42 -13.27 -0.63 3.84
C GLY A 42 -14.56 -1.26 4.34
N VAL A 43 -14.73 -1.29 5.65
CA VAL A 43 -15.95 -1.75 6.32
C VAL A 43 -16.51 -0.60 7.15
N ASP A 44 -17.80 -0.29 6.95
CA ASP A 44 -18.55 0.59 7.85
C ASP A 44 -19.34 -0.27 8.82
N SER A 45 -18.86 -0.36 10.06
CA SER A 45 -19.43 -1.17 11.13
C SER A 45 -20.09 -0.34 12.24
N ARG A 46 -20.30 0.98 12.02
CA ARG A 46 -20.87 1.89 13.03
C ARG A 46 -22.30 1.50 13.44
N LYS A 47 -23.05 0.86 12.54
CA LYS A 47 -24.39 0.32 12.81
C LYS A 47 -24.32 -1.20 12.83
N ARG A 48 -24.40 -1.81 14.02
CA ARG A 48 -24.25 -3.27 14.20
C ARG A 48 -25.20 -4.11 13.35
N ALA A 49 -26.43 -3.63 13.11
CA ALA A 49 -27.43 -4.31 12.29
C ALA A 49 -27.25 -4.09 10.76
N ASN A 50 -26.32 -3.22 10.34
CA ASN A 50 -26.12 -2.86 8.95
C ASN A 50 -24.63 -2.60 8.67
N ILE A 51 -23.84 -3.66 8.74
CA ILE A 51 -22.43 -3.64 8.38
C ILE A 51 -22.32 -3.74 6.87
N VAL A 52 -21.61 -2.82 6.24
CA VAL A 52 -21.45 -2.77 4.78
C VAL A 52 -19.99 -2.62 4.39
N TYR A 53 -19.64 -3.15 3.23
CA TYR A 53 -18.43 -2.76 2.54
C TYR A 53 -18.60 -1.37 1.93
N VAL A 54 -17.53 -0.58 1.99
CA VAL A 54 -17.42 0.72 1.33
C VAL A 54 -16.25 0.66 0.36
N TYR A 55 -16.55 0.85 -0.92
CA TYR A 55 -15.57 0.77 -2.00
C TYR A 55 -15.24 2.16 -2.55
N ILE A 56 -13.98 2.29 -2.93
CA ILE A 56 -13.48 3.27 -3.89
C ILE A 56 -12.94 2.46 -5.07
N VAL A 57 -13.38 2.77 -6.27
CA VAL A 57 -12.91 2.11 -7.50
C VAL A 57 -12.32 3.14 -8.45
N ASP A 58 -11.36 2.71 -9.26
CA ASP A 58 -10.98 3.43 -10.48
C ASP A 58 -11.64 2.70 -11.67
N ALA A 59 -12.49 3.42 -12.40
CA ALA A 59 -13.25 2.91 -13.54
C ALA A 59 -12.70 3.49 -14.85
N GLU A 60 -12.57 2.63 -15.85
CA GLU A 60 -12.30 3.01 -17.24
C GLU A 60 -13.60 2.97 -18.03
N VAL A 61 -13.94 4.10 -18.65
CA VAL A 61 -15.16 4.28 -19.44
C VAL A 61 -14.80 4.81 -20.82
N GLY A 62 -15.73 4.71 -21.78
CA GLY A 62 -15.49 5.17 -23.15
C GLY A 62 -15.18 6.66 -23.28
N ASP A 63 -15.91 7.51 -22.55
CA ASP A 63 -15.69 8.97 -22.54
C ASP A 63 -15.83 9.54 -21.12
N ASP A 64 -14.68 9.70 -20.45
CA ASP A 64 -14.60 10.30 -19.10
C ASP A 64 -15.24 11.69 -19.03
N THR A 65 -15.17 12.50 -20.10
CA THR A 65 -15.64 13.89 -20.11
C THR A 65 -17.17 13.94 -20.22
N ALA A 66 -17.75 13.13 -21.11
CA ALA A 66 -19.19 13.00 -21.22
C ALA A 66 -19.82 12.48 -19.91
N VAL A 67 -19.20 11.46 -19.30
CA VAL A 67 -19.66 10.92 -18.02
C VAL A 67 -19.61 11.97 -16.93
N LEU A 68 -18.48 12.70 -16.77
CA LEU A 68 -18.36 13.77 -15.78
C LEU A 68 -19.39 14.90 -15.99
N ALA A 69 -19.65 15.28 -17.24
CA ALA A 69 -20.69 16.26 -17.55
C ALA A 69 -22.09 15.76 -17.14
N HIS A 70 -22.37 14.47 -17.35
CA HIS A 70 -23.66 13.86 -17.07
C HIS A 70 -23.92 13.59 -15.58
N VAL A 71 -22.90 13.17 -14.82
CA VAL A 71 -23.02 13.00 -13.36
C VAL A 71 -23.04 14.34 -12.61
N GLY A 72 -22.54 15.41 -13.24
CA GLY A 72 -22.51 16.76 -12.69
C GLY A 72 -21.47 16.91 -11.57
N ARG A 73 -21.78 17.72 -10.55
CA ARG A 73 -20.87 18.01 -9.42
C ARG A 73 -20.95 16.96 -8.28
N ASP A 74 -21.14 15.68 -8.59
CA ASP A 74 -21.09 14.63 -7.56
C ASP A 74 -19.65 14.55 -6.99
N PRO A 75 -19.43 14.89 -5.70
CA PRO A 75 -18.08 14.88 -5.11
C PRO A 75 -17.47 13.48 -5.05
N HIS A 76 -18.28 12.44 -5.24
CA HIS A 76 -17.84 11.05 -5.22
C HIS A 76 -17.39 10.52 -6.57
N VAL A 77 -17.49 11.32 -7.64
CA VAL A 77 -17.01 10.97 -8.98
C VAL A 77 -16.01 12.03 -9.42
N THR A 78 -14.73 11.66 -9.43
CA THR A 78 -13.63 12.56 -9.82
C THR A 78 -12.72 11.87 -10.83
N ARG A 79 -11.82 12.63 -11.46
CA ARG A 79 -10.73 12.00 -12.21
C ARG A 79 -9.78 11.30 -11.25
N SER A 80 -9.39 10.07 -11.55
CA SER A 80 -8.38 9.36 -10.76
C SER A 80 -7.07 10.17 -10.78
N PRO A 81 -6.48 10.49 -9.62
CA PRO A 81 -5.21 11.21 -9.57
C PRO A 81 -4.07 10.36 -10.11
N ASP A 82 -3.00 11.02 -10.58
CA ASP A 82 -1.74 10.36 -10.88
C ASP A 82 -1.07 9.91 -9.56
N LEU A 83 -0.93 8.60 -9.40
CA LEU A 83 -0.34 7.96 -8.23
C LEU A 83 1.11 7.51 -8.46
N GLU A 84 1.68 7.82 -9.63
CA GLU A 84 3.02 7.38 -9.97
C GLU A 84 4.06 8.05 -9.06
N TYR A 85 4.96 7.25 -8.52
CA TYR A 85 6.08 7.78 -7.74
C TYR A 85 7.10 8.43 -8.66
N ARG A 86 7.34 9.73 -8.45
CA ARG A 86 8.32 10.50 -9.23
C ARG A 86 9.64 10.61 -8.47
N PHE A 87 10.70 10.07 -9.06
CA PHE A 87 12.06 10.24 -8.54
C PHE A 87 12.49 11.70 -8.65
N LEU A 88 12.96 12.27 -7.55
CA LEU A 88 13.37 13.68 -7.49
C LEU A 88 14.79 13.92 -8.01
N ALA A 89 15.63 12.87 -8.03
CA ALA A 89 17.02 12.96 -8.43
C ALA A 89 17.51 11.64 -9.03
N GLN A 90 18.54 11.77 -9.86
CA GLN A 90 19.32 10.68 -10.41
C GLN A 90 20.78 10.87 -10.00
N ALA A 91 21.48 9.77 -9.77
CA ALA A 91 22.89 9.81 -9.45
C ALA A 91 23.67 10.46 -10.60
N PRO A 92 24.65 11.32 -10.30
CA PRO A 92 25.42 11.97 -11.33
C PRO A 92 26.31 10.94 -12.06
N LYS A 93 26.58 11.16 -13.35
CA LYS A 93 27.45 10.28 -14.16
C LYS A 93 28.92 10.29 -13.72
N ARG A 94 29.35 11.30 -12.97
CA ARG A 94 30.70 11.42 -12.41
C ARG A 94 30.85 10.59 -11.14
N THR A 95 32.08 10.32 -10.72
CA THR A 95 32.36 9.69 -9.43
C THR A 95 31.76 10.50 -8.27
N PHE A 96 31.13 9.80 -7.33
CA PHE A 96 30.55 10.37 -6.12
C PHE A 96 30.77 9.43 -4.92
N LYS A 97 30.73 9.99 -3.72
CA LYS A 97 30.76 9.20 -2.47
C LYS A 97 29.43 8.48 -2.30
N ARG A 98 29.48 7.16 -2.12
CA ARG A 98 28.29 6.33 -1.91
C ARG A 98 27.61 6.72 -0.58
N PRO A 99 26.28 6.91 -0.55
CA PRO A 99 25.58 7.17 0.68
C PRO A 99 25.58 5.93 1.58
N VAL A 100 25.68 6.14 2.88
CA VAL A 100 25.58 5.09 3.91
C VAL A 100 24.23 5.21 4.59
N VAL A 101 23.53 4.10 4.71
CA VAL A 101 22.27 3.97 5.45
C VAL A 101 22.53 3.08 6.65
N ILE A 102 22.26 3.59 7.85
CA ILE A 102 22.46 2.87 9.11
C ILE A 102 21.09 2.35 9.58
N GLY A 103 20.97 1.04 9.65
CA GLY A 103 19.75 0.30 10.00
C GLY A 103 19.05 -0.29 8.78
N ALA A 104 18.68 -1.57 8.87
CA ALA A 104 17.91 -2.31 7.87
C ALA A 104 16.44 -2.50 8.29
N GLY A 105 15.88 -1.55 9.05
CA GLY A 105 14.43 -1.45 9.29
C GLY A 105 13.68 -0.82 8.10
N PRO A 106 12.34 -0.68 8.16
CA PRO A 106 11.55 -0.20 7.03
C PRO A 106 12.01 1.15 6.47
N CYS A 107 12.34 2.11 7.35
CA CYS A 107 12.86 3.42 6.94
C CYS A 107 14.18 3.29 6.15
N GLY A 108 15.15 2.53 6.68
CA GLY A 108 16.44 2.33 6.05
C GLY A 108 16.35 1.55 4.74
N LEU A 109 15.53 0.50 4.71
CA LEU A 109 15.28 -0.29 3.49
C LEU A 109 14.67 0.57 2.39
N PHE A 110 13.67 1.40 2.68
CA PHE A 110 13.09 2.29 1.66
C PHE A 110 14.04 3.42 1.25
N ALA A 111 14.78 4.00 2.18
CA ALA A 111 15.81 5.00 1.84
C ALA A 111 16.84 4.39 0.88
N ALA A 112 17.36 3.20 1.19
CA ALA A 112 18.31 2.50 0.35
C ALA A 112 17.70 2.05 -0.98
N LEU A 113 16.46 1.57 -1.01
CA LEU A 113 15.77 1.17 -2.23
C LEU A 113 15.63 2.35 -3.20
N ILE A 114 15.15 3.50 -2.72
CA ILE A 114 14.99 4.69 -3.56
C ILE A 114 16.36 5.21 -4.04
N LEU A 115 17.36 5.26 -3.17
CA LEU A 115 18.72 5.62 -3.56
C LEU A 115 19.29 4.66 -4.62
N ALA A 116 19.07 3.36 -4.47
CA ALA A 116 19.53 2.35 -5.42
C ALA A 116 18.80 2.47 -6.77
N GLN A 117 17.48 2.64 -6.77
CA GLN A 117 16.67 2.87 -7.97
C GLN A 117 17.07 4.17 -8.70
N SER A 118 17.52 5.19 -7.96
CA SER A 118 18.12 6.42 -8.50
C SER A 118 19.62 6.32 -8.83
N GLY A 119 20.23 5.12 -8.75
CA GLY A 119 21.62 4.89 -9.14
C GLY A 119 22.70 5.29 -8.13
N PHE A 120 22.33 5.70 -6.90
CA PHE A 120 23.29 6.17 -5.89
C PHE A 120 24.10 5.06 -5.21
N ARG A 121 23.80 3.77 -5.47
CA ARG A 121 24.55 2.61 -4.94
C ARG A 121 24.79 2.69 -3.42
N PRO A 122 23.74 2.83 -2.60
CA PRO A 122 23.89 2.95 -1.14
C PRO A 122 24.60 1.74 -0.52
N ILE A 123 25.19 1.95 0.65
CA ILE A 123 25.72 0.90 1.53
C ILE A 123 24.82 0.86 2.75
N ILE A 124 24.25 -0.30 3.07
CA ILE A 124 23.44 -0.49 4.27
C ILE A 124 24.31 -1.16 5.33
N LEU A 125 24.30 -0.62 6.55
CA LEU A 125 24.93 -1.20 7.72
C LEU A 125 23.85 -1.51 8.76
N GLU A 126 23.74 -2.77 9.16
CA GLU A 126 22.81 -3.24 10.20
C GLU A 126 23.62 -3.90 11.31
N ARG A 127 23.28 -3.60 12.57
CA ARG A 127 23.99 -4.14 13.74
C ARG A 127 23.61 -5.59 14.00
N GLY A 128 22.34 -5.95 13.75
CA GLY A 128 21.85 -7.30 13.97
C GLY A 128 22.02 -8.22 12.76
N LYS A 129 21.46 -9.42 12.89
CA LYS A 129 21.66 -10.49 11.91
C LYS A 129 20.62 -10.49 10.79
N VAL A 130 20.92 -11.25 9.75
CA VAL A 130 19.97 -11.63 8.69
C VAL A 130 18.77 -12.38 9.29
N VAL A 131 17.60 -12.23 8.66
CA VAL A 131 16.30 -12.54 9.26
C VAL A 131 16.21 -13.98 9.74
N ARG A 132 16.78 -14.94 9.00
CA ARG A 132 16.74 -16.37 9.38
C ARG A 132 17.51 -16.67 10.66
N GLU A 133 18.68 -16.05 10.85
CA GLU A 133 19.48 -16.21 12.07
C GLU A 133 18.84 -15.43 13.23
N ARG A 134 18.41 -14.19 12.95
CA ARG A 134 17.67 -13.34 13.88
C ARG A 134 16.42 -14.03 14.42
N THR A 135 15.67 -14.76 13.59
CA THR A 135 14.51 -15.54 14.04
C THR A 135 14.93 -16.59 15.07
N LYS A 136 16.04 -17.30 14.87
CA LYS A 136 16.52 -18.29 15.85
C LYS A 136 16.87 -17.62 17.18
N ASP A 137 17.55 -16.48 17.14
CA ASP A 137 17.95 -15.75 18.34
C ASP A 137 16.73 -15.22 19.12
N THR A 138 15.78 -14.59 18.42
CA THR A 138 14.53 -14.10 19.01
C THR A 138 13.70 -15.23 19.63
N TRP A 139 13.63 -16.39 18.98
CA TRP A 139 12.95 -17.56 19.55
C TRP A 139 13.72 -18.16 20.73
N GLY A 140 15.06 -18.08 20.72
CA GLY A 140 15.91 -18.41 21.86
C GLY A 140 15.57 -17.58 23.09
N LEU A 141 15.37 -16.27 22.91
CA LEU A 141 14.89 -15.39 23.97
C LEU A 141 13.53 -15.83 24.49
N TRP A 142 12.54 -16.01 23.61
CA TRP A 142 11.17 -16.31 24.02
C TRP A 142 10.99 -17.69 24.67
N ARG A 143 11.75 -18.70 24.22
CA ARG A 143 11.60 -20.08 24.71
C ARG A 143 12.59 -20.48 25.79
N LYS A 144 13.76 -19.85 25.82
CA LYS A 144 14.88 -20.24 26.71
C LYS A 144 15.41 -19.09 27.56
N SER A 145 14.82 -17.90 27.46
CA SER A 145 15.26 -16.69 28.17
C SER A 145 16.73 -16.30 27.90
N VAL A 146 17.25 -16.66 26.72
CA VAL A 146 18.61 -16.29 26.28
C VAL A 146 18.52 -15.08 25.35
N LEU A 147 18.97 -13.92 25.82
CA LEU A 147 19.01 -12.68 25.04
C LEU A 147 20.34 -12.54 24.32
N ASP A 148 20.30 -12.32 23.00
CA ASP A 148 21.39 -11.71 22.24
C ASP A 148 21.12 -10.18 22.14
N PRO A 149 21.93 -9.31 22.78
CA PRO A 149 21.72 -7.86 22.75
C PRO A 149 21.79 -7.25 21.35
N GLU A 150 22.46 -7.91 20.39
CA GLU A 150 22.63 -7.43 19.02
C GLU A 150 21.63 -8.07 18.04
N SER A 151 20.98 -9.17 18.40
CA SER A 151 20.05 -9.91 17.53
C SER A 151 18.78 -10.30 18.28
N ASN A 152 17.72 -9.50 18.13
CA ASN A 152 16.49 -9.66 18.90
C ASN A 152 15.28 -9.02 18.18
N VAL A 153 14.17 -8.90 18.91
CA VAL A 153 12.92 -8.31 18.40
C VAL A 153 13.11 -6.91 17.82
N GLN A 154 14.11 -6.14 18.29
CA GLN A 154 14.37 -4.78 17.83
C GLN A 154 15.43 -4.71 16.73
N PHE A 155 16.50 -5.50 16.83
CA PHE A 155 17.71 -5.35 16.01
C PHE A 155 17.94 -6.52 15.04
N GLY A 156 18.37 -6.19 13.82
CA GLY A 156 18.56 -7.11 12.70
C GLY A 156 17.71 -6.79 11.48
N GLU A 157 17.79 -7.63 10.45
CA GLU A 157 17.12 -7.44 9.16
C GLU A 157 15.59 -7.23 9.32
N GLY A 158 15.08 -6.16 8.73
CA GLY A 158 13.69 -5.71 8.83
C GLY A 158 13.36 -4.90 10.10
N GLY A 159 14.33 -4.75 11.02
CA GLY A 159 14.20 -3.96 12.25
C GLY A 159 13.01 -4.39 13.12
N ALA A 160 12.41 -3.46 13.85
CA ALA A 160 11.26 -3.73 14.71
C ALA A 160 9.98 -4.15 13.95
N GLY A 161 9.93 -3.96 12.63
CA GLY A 161 8.77 -4.33 11.83
C GLY A 161 8.60 -5.84 11.64
N THR A 162 9.70 -6.59 11.68
CA THR A 162 9.73 -8.03 11.36
C THR A 162 8.83 -8.85 12.25
N PHE A 163 8.96 -8.73 13.57
CA PHE A 163 8.16 -9.53 14.52
C PHE A 163 6.92 -8.77 14.97
N SER A 164 6.14 -8.31 14.00
CA SER A 164 4.91 -7.56 14.25
C SER A 164 3.74 -8.12 13.43
N ASP A 165 2.53 -7.63 13.71
CA ASP A 165 1.36 -7.90 12.87
C ASP A 165 1.50 -7.25 11.47
N GLY A 166 2.46 -6.34 11.28
CA GLY A 166 2.73 -5.72 10.00
C GLY A 166 1.60 -4.81 9.52
N LYS A 167 0.93 -4.09 10.43
CA LYS A 167 -0.13 -3.12 10.09
C LYS A 167 0.43 -1.97 9.26
N LEU A 168 -0.18 -1.68 8.10
CA LEU A 168 0.33 -0.71 7.12
C LEU A 168 -0.58 0.51 6.91
N TYR A 169 -1.50 0.78 7.84
CA TYR A 169 -2.35 1.97 7.78
C TYR A 169 -1.83 3.10 8.68
N SER A 170 -2.04 4.34 8.24
CA SER A 170 -1.73 5.56 8.98
C SER A 170 -2.89 6.54 8.87
N GLN A 171 -3.06 7.39 9.87
CA GLN A 171 -4.05 8.48 9.86
C GLN A 171 -3.49 9.77 9.21
N ILE A 172 -2.23 9.73 8.73
CA ILE A 172 -1.57 10.87 8.11
C ILE A 172 -2.08 11.07 6.68
N LYS A 173 -2.29 12.33 6.29
CA LYS A 173 -2.58 12.70 4.90
C LYS A 173 -1.33 12.51 4.03
N ASP A 174 -1.48 11.81 2.92
CA ASP A 174 -0.38 11.52 1.98
C ASP A 174 -0.67 12.13 0.59
N PRO A 175 -0.48 13.46 0.43
CA PRO A 175 -0.73 14.15 -0.85
C PRO A 175 0.26 13.77 -1.95
N ARG A 176 1.39 13.12 -1.59
CA ARG A 176 2.43 12.68 -2.53
C ARG A 176 2.33 11.19 -2.87
N HIS A 177 1.32 10.49 -2.32
CA HIS A 177 1.07 9.08 -2.57
C HIS A 177 2.28 8.17 -2.24
N LEU A 178 3.12 8.57 -1.27
CA LEU A 178 4.30 7.81 -0.86
C LEU A 178 3.93 6.45 -0.26
N GLY A 179 2.80 6.37 0.45
CA GLY A 179 2.27 5.10 0.96
C GLY A 179 1.96 4.13 -0.17
N ARG A 180 1.46 4.62 -1.31
CA ARG A 180 1.20 3.76 -2.49
C ARG A 180 2.49 3.16 -3.04
N LYS A 181 3.58 3.94 -3.10
CA LYS A 181 4.91 3.42 -3.47
C LYS A 181 5.37 2.33 -2.51
N VAL A 182 5.25 2.56 -1.20
CA VAL A 182 5.63 1.57 -0.17
C VAL A 182 4.89 0.25 -0.36
N LEU A 183 3.55 0.30 -0.42
CA LEU A 183 2.72 -0.90 -0.59
C LEU A 183 3.04 -1.62 -1.91
N THR A 184 3.28 -0.89 -2.99
CA THR A 184 3.60 -1.47 -4.30
C THR A 184 4.94 -2.21 -4.27
N GLU A 185 5.95 -1.66 -3.60
CA GLU A 185 7.24 -2.35 -3.46
C GLU A 185 7.15 -3.59 -2.55
N PHE A 186 6.30 -3.57 -1.51
CA PHE A 186 6.03 -4.77 -0.73
C PHE A 186 5.37 -5.88 -1.56
N VAL A 187 4.36 -5.56 -2.37
CA VAL A 187 3.74 -6.56 -3.27
C VAL A 187 4.74 -7.09 -4.29
N LYS A 188 5.59 -6.22 -4.88
CA LYS A 188 6.68 -6.66 -5.75
C LYS A 188 7.67 -7.60 -5.06
N ALA A 189 7.86 -7.43 -3.76
CA ALA A 189 8.70 -8.30 -2.93
C ALA A 189 7.97 -9.55 -2.40
N GLY A 190 6.72 -9.79 -2.80
CA GLY A 190 5.96 -11.00 -2.48
C GLY A 190 4.88 -10.85 -1.41
N ALA A 191 4.61 -9.64 -0.92
CA ALA A 191 3.48 -9.42 -0.02
C ALA A 191 2.12 -9.62 -0.72
N PRO A 192 1.04 -9.99 0.01
CA PRO A 192 -0.28 -10.20 -0.58
C PRO A 192 -0.79 -8.97 -1.34
N ALA A 193 -1.32 -9.17 -2.55
CA ALA A 193 -1.79 -8.06 -3.40
C ALA A 193 -2.94 -7.26 -2.78
N GLU A 194 -3.72 -7.88 -1.90
CA GLU A 194 -4.83 -7.27 -1.16
C GLU A 194 -4.41 -6.09 -0.27
N ILE A 195 -3.14 -5.97 0.13
CA ILE A 195 -2.67 -4.82 0.91
C ILE A 195 -2.81 -3.49 0.13
N LEU A 196 -2.91 -3.56 -1.19
CA LEU A 196 -3.11 -2.39 -2.05
C LEU A 196 -4.56 -1.88 -2.05
N THR A 197 -5.50 -2.70 -1.59
CA THR A 197 -6.93 -2.39 -1.65
C THR A 197 -7.58 -2.34 -0.27
N GLU A 198 -7.10 -3.09 0.72
CA GLU A 198 -7.68 -3.04 2.06
C GLU A 198 -7.51 -1.67 2.74
N ALA A 199 -8.53 -1.25 3.50
CA ALA A 199 -8.48 0.02 4.23
C ALA A 199 -7.56 -0.03 5.45
N HIS A 200 -7.43 -1.21 6.07
CA HIS A 200 -6.56 -1.48 7.21
C HIS A 200 -5.70 -2.72 6.93
N PRO A 201 -4.78 -2.64 5.96
CA PRO A 201 -3.99 -3.79 5.54
C PRO A 201 -2.97 -4.18 6.61
N HIS A 202 -2.67 -5.47 6.66
CA HIS A 202 -1.60 -6.05 7.45
C HIS A 202 -0.91 -7.17 6.66
N ILE A 203 0.35 -7.49 6.99
CA ILE A 203 1.12 -8.56 6.34
C ILE A 203 1.27 -9.78 7.26
N GLY A 204 1.35 -9.55 8.58
CA GLY A 204 1.86 -10.54 9.52
C GLY A 204 3.38 -10.45 9.70
N THR A 205 3.90 -11.33 10.55
CA THR A 205 5.33 -11.53 10.84
C THR A 205 6.03 -12.27 9.72
#